data_AF-A0A7Y5ANS9-F1
#
_entry.id   AF-A0A7Y5ANS9-F1
#
_cell.length_a   1.000
_cell.length_b   1.000
_cell.length_c   1.000
_cell.angle_alpha   90.00
_cell.angle_beta   90.00
_cell.angle_gamma   90.00
#
_symmetry.space_group_name_H-M   'P 1'
#
loop_
_entity.id
_entity.type
_entity.pdbx_description
1 polymer ?
#
loop_
_entity_poly.entity_id
_entity_poly.type
_entity_poly.pdbx_seq_one_letter_code
_entity_poly.pdbx_strand_id
1 'polypeptide(L)'
;MKPNHLIPAILSTSLLFISLQASSHGYVDYPKARQQICKDDGGYWWPADGSGIPNAACRAAYQQSGGYMLTQHHEFSANVGDYRNMAAVQSVVSDGSLCAAGDSRKSGIDIPSTEWQRTTVDLATSSELTLRFRATTPHNPSFWQV
;
A
#
# COMPACT_ATOMS: atom_id res chain seq x y z
N MET A 1 38.66 24.91 -52.19
CA MET A 1 38.17 23.52 -52.19
C MET A 1 38.49 22.87 -50.86
N LYS A 2 37.54 22.11 -50.33
CA LYS A 2 37.50 21.32 -49.07
C LYS A 2 37.26 22.09 -47.76
N PRO A 3 36.04 21.95 -47.20
CA PRO A 3 35.69 22.41 -45.87
C PRO A 3 35.72 21.23 -44.86
N ASN A 4 35.38 21.59 -43.63
CA ASN A 4 34.70 20.79 -42.59
C ASN A 4 35.53 20.21 -41.44
N HIS A 5 35.58 21.04 -40.40
CA HIS A 5 34.97 20.82 -39.09
C HIS A 5 35.30 19.52 -38.35
N LEU A 6 36.13 19.71 -37.33
CA LEU A 6 36.27 18.83 -36.18
C LEU A 6 34.91 18.38 -35.65
N ILE A 7 34.84 17.08 -35.40
CA ILE A 7 33.83 16.38 -34.60
C ILE A 7 33.81 17.00 -33.18
N PRO A 8 32.62 17.29 -32.64
CA PRO A 8 32.20 16.54 -31.45
C PRO A 8 30.74 16.10 -31.59
N ALA A 9 30.54 14.88 -32.08
CA ALA A 9 29.28 14.16 -31.94
C ALA A 9 29.24 13.47 -30.57
N ILE A 10 29.27 14.25 -29.48
CA ILE A 10 29.11 13.71 -28.12
C ILE A 10 28.33 14.74 -27.31
N LEU A 11 27.05 14.90 -27.60
CA LEU A 11 26.13 15.51 -26.64
C LEU A 11 24.72 15.00 -26.91
N SER A 12 24.09 14.43 -25.87
CA SER A 12 22.64 14.23 -25.71
C SER A 12 22.08 12.79 -25.71
N THR A 13 22.83 11.78 -25.25
CA THR A 13 22.25 10.45 -24.91
C THR A 13 22.00 10.22 -23.41
N SER A 14 22.07 11.26 -22.57
CA SER A 14 22.01 11.11 -21.10
C SER A 14 20.61 11.18 -20.47
N LEU A 15 19.53 11.20 -21.25
CA LEU A 15 18.16 11.39 -20.73
C LEU A 15 17.37 10.09 -20.45
N LEU A 16 17.96 8.90 -20.60
CA LEU A 16 17.24 7.62 -20.47
C LEU A 16 17.29 6.94 -19.10
N PHE A 17 17.88 7.58 -18.08
CA PHE A 17 18.00 6.99 -16.73
C PHE A 17 17.32 7.80 -15.64
N ILE A 18 16.19 8.46 -15.95
CA ILE A 18 15.30 8.92 -14.88
C ILE A 18 14.58 7.68 -14.36
N SER A 19 15.13 7.06 -13.32
CA SER A 19 14.40 6.13 -12.48
C SER A 19 13.22 6.89 -11.90
N LEU A 20 12.04 6.76 -12.51
CA LEU A 20 10.79 7.21 -11.92
C LEU A 20 10.65 6.46 -10.61
N GLN A 21 10.88 7.14 -9.47
CA GLN A 21 10.52 6.58 -8.18
C GLN A 21 9.00 6.41 -8.20
N ALA A 22 8.56 5.16 -8.36
CA ALA A 22 7.16 4.80 -8.37
C ALA A 22 6.70 4.70 -6.92
N SER A 23 5.99 5.72 -6.44
CA SER A 23 5.26 5.63 -5.19
C SER A 23 3.83 5.22 -5.52
N SER A 24 3.47 3.94 -5.37
CA SER A 24 2.10 3.50 -5.63
C SER A 24 1.19 3.81 -4.43
N HIS A 25 0.06 4.49 -4.68
CA HIS A 25 -0.96 4.74 -3.66
C HIS A 25 -2.31 4.16 -4.05
N GLY A 26 -2.90 3.43 -3.11
CA GLY A 26 -4.20 2.80 -3.27
C GLY A 26 -4.46 1.72 -2.23
N TYR A 27 -5.54 0.98 -2.45
CA TYR A 27 -5.95 -0.12 -1.59
C TYR A 27 -6.90 -1.06 -2.34
N VAL A 28 -7.06 -2.29 -1.83
CA VAL A 28 -8.10 -3.20 -2.32
C VAL A 28 -9.47 -2.64 -1.90
N ASP A 29 -10.29 -2.32 -2.89
CA ASP A 29 -11.64 -1.76 -2.73
C ASP A 29 -12.69 -2.88 -2.58
N TYR A 30 -12.46 -4.03 -3.21
CA TYR A 30 -13.28 -5.23 -3.03
C TYR A 30 -12.47 -6.53 -3.21
N PRO A 31 -12.56 -7.50 -2.26
CA PRO A 31 -13.03 -7.33 -0.89
C PRO A 31 -12.27 -6.20 -0.18
N LYS A 32 -12.99 -5.38 0.59
CA LYS A 32 -12.41 -4.13 1.10
C LYS A 32 -11.24 -4.42 2.05
N ALA A 33 -10.11 -3.73 1.83
CA ALA A 33 -8.92 -3.86 2.66
C ALA A 33 -9.18 -3.44 4.11
N ARG A 34 -8.51 -4.11 5.06
CA ARG A 34 -8.74 -3.96 6.51
C ARG A 34 -8.59 -2.51 6.99
N GLN A 35 -7.52 -1.83 6.55
CA GLN A 35 -7.28 -0.43 6.91
C GLN A 35 -8.34 0.50 6.31
N GLN A 36 -8.88 0.15 5.13
CA GLN A 36 -9.91 0.96 4.49
C GLN A 36 -11.24 0.87 5.24
N ILE A 37 -11.57 -0.32 5.77
CA ILE A 37 -12.71 -0.47 6.68
C ILE A 37 -12.56 0.48 7.86
N CYS A 38 -11.41 0.46 8.53
CA CYS A 38 -11.16 1.35 9.69
C CYS A 38 -11.16 2.84 9.32
N LYS A 39 -10.66 3.20 8.15
CA LYS A 39 -10.70 4.57 7.62
C LYS A 39 -12.14 5.05 7.40
N ASP A 40 -13.00 4.17 6.90
CA ASP A 40 -14.41 4.47 6.58
C ASP A 40 -15.29 4.48 7.84
N ASP A 41 -15.00 3.62 8.83
CA ASP A 41 -15.69 3.58 10.12
C ASP A 41 -15.59 4.93 10.88
N GLY A 42 -14.53 5.71 10.62
CA GLY A 42 -14.36 7.05 11.19
C GLY A 42 -14.09 7.02 12.69
N GLY A 43 -14.44 8.10 13.40
CA GLY A 43 -14.28 8.18 14.87
C GLY A 43 -12.85 8.32 15.39
N TYR A 44 -11.84 8.26 14.52
CA TYR A 44 -10.42 8.31 14.89
C TYR A 44 -9.83 9.73 14.98
N TRP A 45 -10.59 10.76 14.57
CA TRP A 45 -10.19 12.16 14.73
C TRP A 45 -10.45 12.69 16.14
N TRP A 46 -11.52 12.22 16.78
CA TRP A 46 -11.90 12.57 18.14
C TRP A 46 -12.93 11.56 18.68
N PRO A 47 -12.86 11.15 19.97
CA PRO A 47 -11.87 11.54 20.98
C PRO A 47 -10.48 10.93 20.77
N ALA A 48 -9.46 11.57 21.34
CA ALA A 48 -8.05 11.19 21.16
C ALA A 48 -7.69 9.78 21.68
N ASP A 49 -8.53 9.20 22.55
CA ASP A 49 -8.37 7.84 23.07
C ASP A 49 -8.92 6.74 22.13
N GLY A 50 -9.51 7.14 20.99
CA GLY A 50 -10.11 6.23 20.02
C GLY A 50 -11.49 5.68 20.40
N SER A 51 -12.09 6.15 21.51
CA SER A 51 -13.42 5.71 21.95
C SER A 51 -14.53 5.99 20.94
N GLY A 52 -14.31 6.94 20.02
CA GLY A 52 -15.22 7.24 18.91
C GLY A 52 -15.23 6.21 17.79
N ILE A 53 -14.25 5.30 17.72
CA ILE A 53 -14.13 4.27 16.68
C ILE A 53 -15.09 3.12 17.02
N PRO A 54 -16.14 2.84 16.23
CA PRO A 54 -17.16 1.86 16.59
C PRO A 54 -16.63 0.41 16.54
N ASN A 55 -15.87 0.09 15.50
CA ASN A 55 -15.32 -1.24 15.27
C ASN A 55 -14.21 -1.57 16.28
N ALA A 56 -14.40 -2.67 17.02
CA ALA A 56 -13.50 -3.04 18.12
C ALA A 56 -12.07 -3.35 17.66
N ALA A 57 -11.89 -4.02 16.52
CA ALA A 57 -10.55 -4.29 15.99
C ALA A 57 -9.88 -3.01 15.48
N CYS A 58 -10.62 -2.15 14.78
CA CYS A 58 -10.10 -0.86 14.33
C CYS A 58 -9.73 0.06 15.49
N ARG A 59 -10.52 0.04 16.58
CA ARG A 59 -10.22 0.78 17.80
C ARG A 59 -8.95 0.27 18.48
N ALA A 60 -8.79 -1.05 18.62
CA ALA A 60 -7.56 -1.64 19.16
C ALA A 60 -6.34 -1.28 18.31
N ALA A 61 -6.48 -1.33 16.97
CA ALA A 61 -5.43 -0.94 16.04
C ALA A 61 -5.06 0.55 16.17
N TYR A 62 -6.05 1.43 16.29
CA TYR A 62 -5.82 2.86 16.56
C TYR A 62 -5.14 3.09 17.91
N GLN A 63 -5.54 2.37 18.96
CA GLN A 63 -4.91 2.50 20.28
C GLN A 63 -3.43 2.12 20.26
N GLN A 64 -3.02 1.22 19.36
CA GLN A 64 -1.61 0.87 19.16
C GLN A 64 -0.85 1.85 18.25
N SER A 65 -1.45 2.34 17.16
CA SER A 65 -0.73 3.07 16.11
C SER A 65 -1.17 4.52 15.87
N GLY A 66 -2.23 4.95 16.52
CA GLY A 66 -2.83 6.28 16.38
C GLY A 66 -3.42 6.54 14.98
N GLY A 67 -3.73 7.81 14.73
CA GLY A 67 -4.41 8.24 13.52
C GLY A 67 -3.57 8.18 12.25
N TYR A 68 -2.22 8.17 12.33
CA TYR A 68 -1.35 8.14 11.14
C TYR A 68 -1.65 6.93 10.25
N MET A 69 -1.83 5.76 10.87
CA MET A 69 -2.20 4.52 10.20
C MET A 69 -3.49 4.66 9.36
N LEU A 70 -4.47 5.41 9.85
CA LEU A 70 -5.75 5.60 9.16
C LEU A 70 -5.70 6.74 8.17
N THR A 71 -5.00 7.83 8.47
CA THR A 71 -4.79 8.94 7.51
C THR A 71 -4.07 8.43 6.26
N GLN A 72 -3.04 7.59 6.43
CA GLN A 72 -2.28 6.95 5.35
C GLN A 72 -2.94 5.66 4.80
N HIS A 73 -4.26 5.51 4.88
CA HIS A 73 -5.01 4.34 4.38
C HIS A 73 -4.63 3.86 2.97
N HIS A 74 -4.25 4.79 2.07
CA HIS A 74 -3.82 4.50 0.70
C HIS A 74 -2.30 4.33 0.53
N GLU A 75 -1.53 4.28 1.62
CA GLU A 75 -0.06 4.17 1.63
C GLU A 75 0.41 3.07 2.60
N PHE A 76 -0.17 1.87 2.49
CA PHE A 76 0.37 0.68 3.13
C PHE A 76 1.38 0.06 2.17
N SER A 77 2.61 0.57 2.20
CA SER A 77 3.63 0.31 1.19
C SER A 77 5.01 0.14 1.81
N ALA A 78 5.89 -0.51 1.06
CA ALA A 78 7.31 -0.65 1.33
C ALA A 78 8.10 -0.46 0.03
N ASN A 79 9.23 0.24 0.12
CA ASN A 79 10.12 0.43 -1.03
C ASN A 79 11.15 -0.68 -1.08
N VAL A 80 11.06 -1.54 -2.09
CA VAL A 80 12.00 -2.64 -2.31
C VAL A 80 12.70 -2.41 -3.65
N GLY A 81 14.03 -2.19 -3.63
CA GLY A 81 14.79 -1.96 -4.86
C GLY A 81 14.79 -3.18 -5.78
N ASP A 82 15.05 -4.36 -5.21
CA ASP A 82 14.98 -5.66 -5.90
C ASP A 82 13.59 -6.30 -5.74
N TYR A 83 12.54 -5.57 -6.16
CA TYR A 83 11.13 -5.96 -5.94
C TYR A 83 10.69 -7.24 -6.67
N ARG A 84 11.52 -7.79 -7.57
CA ARG A 84 11.28 -9.09 -8.22
C ARG A 84 11.87 -10.27 -7.46
N ASN A 85 12.68 -10.00 -6.44
CA ASN A 85 13.27 -11.01 -5.58
C ASN A 85 12.46 -11.13 -4.28
N MET A 86 11.73 -12.24 -4.12
CA MET A 86 10.86 -12.43 -2.96
C MET A 86 11.62 -12.42 -1.63
N ALA A 87 12.88 -12.88 -1.60
CA ALA A 87 13.69 -12.79 -0.39
C ALA A 87 14.00 -11.34 -0.01
N ALA A 88 14.24 -10.47 -1.00
CA ALA A 88 14.40 -9.04 -0.77
C ALA A 88 13.10 -8.39 -0.27
N VAL A 89 11.95 -8.76 -0.85
CA VAL A 89 10.63 -8.29 -0.39
C VAL A 89 10.38 -8.71 1.06
N GLN A 90 10.58 -9.99 1.40
CA GLN A 90 10.39 -10.53 2.75
C GLN A 90 11.36 -9.93 3.78
N SER A 91 12.53 -9.48 3.35
CA SER A 91 13.47 -8.78 4.25
C SER A 91 13.00 -7.39 4.67
N VAL A 92 12.15 -6.74 3.85
CA VAL A 92 11.58 -5.41 4.14
C VAL A 92 10.19 -5.54 4.77
N VAL A 93 9.34 -6.42 4.24
CA VAL A 93 8.01 -6.74 4.76
C VAL A 93 8.09 -8.11 5.43
N SER A 94 8.48 -8.09 6.71
CA SER A 94 8.75 -9.29 7.50
C SER A 94 7.52 -9.84 8.20
N ASP A 95 7.59 -11.10 8.63
CA ASP A 95 6.53 -11.75 9.41
C ASP A 95 6.16 -10.92 10.65
N GLY A 96 4.86 -10.84 10.93
CA GLY A 96 4.31 -9.98 11.98
C GLY A 96 4.14 -8.51 11.60
N SER A 97 4.52 -8.10 10.38
CA SER A 97 4.33 -6.74 9.85
C SER A 97 3.66 -6.70 8.47
N LEU A 98 3.12 -7.84 8.03
CA LEU A 98 2.60 -8.02 6.66
C LEU A 98 1.43 -7.07 6.37
N CYS A 99 0.48 -6.94 7.30
CA CYS A 99 -0.69 -6.09 7.10
C CYS A 99 -0.32 -4.61 7.21
N ALA A 100 0.72 -4.23 7.96
CA ALA A 100 1.28 -2.88 8.02
C ALA A 100 2.26 -2.55 6.88
N ALA A 101 2.52 -3.51 5.98
CA ALA A 101 3.55 -3.41 4.95
C ALA A 101 4.95 -3.06 5.51
N GLY A 102 5.31 -3.58 6.68
CA GLY A 102 6.61 -3.30 7.33
C GLY A 102 6.71 -1.96 8.07
N ASP A 103 5.69 -1.09 8.02
CA ASP A 103 5.72 0.21 8.69
C ASP A 103 5.26 0.09 10.15
N SER A 104 6.20 0.18 11.10
CA SER A 104 5.90 0.08 12.54
C SER A 104 4.86 1.09 13.05
N ARG A 105 4.72 2.24 12.39
CA ARG A 105 3.70 3.27 12.71
C ARG A 105 2.28 2.85 12.32
N LYS A 106 2.15 1.72 11.62
CA LYS A 106 0.89 1.12 11.15
C LYS A 106 0.65 -0.26 11.77
N SER A 107 1.51 -0.70 12.70
CA SER A 107 1.51 -2.05 13.30
C SER A 107 0.20 -2.48 13.98
N GLY A 108 -0.66 -1.54 14.36
CA GLY A 108 -1.97 -1.84 14.93
C GLY A 108 -2.84 -2.67 13.99
N ILE A 109 -2.66 -2.54 12.68
CA ILE A 109 -3.40 -3.33 11.70
C ILE A 109 -3.02 -4.82 11.72
N ASP A 110 -1.84 -5.17 12.22
CA ASP A 110 -1.33 -6.54 12.35
C ASP A 110 -1.82 -7.24 13.63
N ILE A 111 -2.47 -6.51 14.55
CA ILE A 111 -2.98 -7.09 15.81
C ILE A 111 -3.91 -8.27 15.50
N PRO A 112 -3.66 -9.46 16.09
CA PRO A 112 -4.60 -10.57 16.02
C PRO A 112 -5.92 -10.19 16.69
N SER A 113 -7.03 -10.33 15.96
CA SER A 113 -8.37 -10.05 16.51
C SER A 113 -9.43 -10.90 15.84
N THR A 114 -10.37 -11.42 16.63
CA THR A 114 -11.58 -12.08 16.13
C THR A 114 -12.55 -11.08 15.49
N GLU A 115 -12.47 -9.82 15.93
CA GLU A 115 -13.37 -8.71 15.57
C GLU A 115 -13.03 -8.05 14.22
N TRP A 116 -12.00 -8.53 13.52
CA TRP A 116 -11.74 -8.07 12.16
C TRP A 116 -12.94 -8.36 11.26
N GLN A 117 -13.53 -7.31 10.71
CA GLN A 117 -14.62 -7.45 9.74
C GLN A 117 -14.13 -8.19 8.49
N ARG A 118 -15.02 -9.02 7.94
CA ARG A 118 -14.75 -9.87 6.77
C ARG A 118 -15.85 -9.63 5.75
N THR A 119 -15.50 -9.60 4.48
CA THR A 119 -16.49 -9.61 3.39
C THR A 119 -17.01 -11.03 3.23
N THR A 120 -18.31 -11.23 3.44
CA THR A 120 -18.96 -12.52 3.14
C THR A 120 -18.99 -12.74 1.63
N VAL A 121 -18.46 -13.88 1.18
CA VAL A 121 -18.51 -14.32 -0.21
C VAL A 121 -19.37 -15.57 -0.25
N ASP A 122 -20.46 -15.52 -1.01
CA ASP A 122 -21.33 -16.66 -1.22
C ASP A 122 -20.86 -17.47 -2.43
N LEU A 123 -20.24 -18.61 -2.15
CA LEU A 123 -19.70 -19.51 -3.17
C LEU A 123 -20.78 -20.23 -3.98
N ALA A 124 -22.04 -20.26 -3.51
CA ALA A 124 -23.14 -20.85 -4.27
C ALA A 124 -23.58 -19.97 -5.43
N THR A 125 -23.40 -18.64 -5.31
CA THR A 125 -23.76 -17.66 -6.33
C THR A 125 -22.58 -17.16 -7.15
N SER A 126 -21.35 -17.33 -6.65
CA SER A 126 -20.14 -16.95 -7.39
C SER A 126 -18.97 -17.89 -7.10
N SER A 127 -18.54 -18.66 -8.11
CA SER A 127 -17.35 -19.51 -8.04
C SER A 127 -16.04 -18.76 -8.31
N GLU A 128 -16.13 -17.49 -8.72
CA GLU A 128 -14.99 -16.62 -9.02
C GLU A 128 -15.12 -15.32 -8.24
N LEU A 129 -14.01 -14.80 -7.73
CA LEU A 129 -13.97 -13.53 -7.01
C LEU A 129 -13.22 -12.48 -7.82
N THR A 130 -13.95 -11.46 -8.28
CA THR A 130 -13.32 -10.29 -8.91
C THR A 130 -12.70 -9.41 -7.83
N LEU A 131 -11.36 -9.40 -7.74
CA LEU A 131 -10.64 -8.45 -6.92
C LEU A 131 -10.62 -7.07 -7.60
N ARG A 132 -11.00 -6.02 -6.87
CA ARG A 132 -10.94 -4.63 -7.34
C ARG A 132 -9.98 -3.84 -6.50
N PHE A 133 -8.97 -3.26 -7.15
CA PHE A 133 -8.04 -2.32 -6.52
C PHE A 133 -8.38 -0.88 -6.93
N ARG A 134 -8.40 0.05 -5.97
CA ARG A 134 -8.54 1.48 -6.22
C ARG A 134 -7.16 2.13 -6.20
N ALA A 135 -6.66 2.50 -7.38
CA ALA A 135 -5.48 3.34 -7.50
C ALA A 135 -5.87 4.81 -7.27
N THR A 136 -5.58 5.34 -6.08
CA THR A 136 -5.81 6.77 -5.80
C THR A 136 -4.81 7.65 -6.53
N THR A 137 -3.62 7.10 -6.79
CA THR A 137 -2.62 7.67 -7.68
C THR A 137 -2.21 6.57 -8.67
N PRO A 138 -2.52 6.70 -9.97
CA PRO A 138 -2.20 5.66 -10.96
C PRO A 138 -0.70 5.59 -11.29
N HIS A 139 -0.14 4.38 -11.33
CA HIS A 139 1.26 4.13 -11.74
C HIS A 139 1.38 2.95 -12.71
N ASN A 140 2.17 3.16 -13.75
CA ASN A 140 2.40 2.21 -14.83
C ASN A 140 3.84 2.43 -15.34
N PRO A 141 4.69 1.41 -15.51
CA PRO A 141 4.45 -0.03 -15.36
C PRO A 141 4.24 -0.50 -13.91
N SER A 142 3.35 -1.49 -13.72
CA SER A 142 3.10 -2.19 -12.46
C SER A 142 2.61 -3.62 -12.71
N PHE A 143 2.62 -4.46 -11.67
CA PHE A 143 2.06 -5.81 -11.69
C PHE A 143 1.36 -6.11 -10.36
N TRP A 144 0.51 -7.14 -10.34
CA TRP A 144 -0.25 -7.58 -9.17
C TRP A 144 0.16 -8.99 -8.77
N GLN A 145 0.20 -9.25 -7.47
CA GLN A 145 0.34 -10.58 -6.87
C GLN A 145 -0.67 -10.67 -5.73
N VAL A 146 -1.43 -11.77 -5.70
CA VAL A 146 -2.48 -12.07 -4.71
C VAL A 146 -2.17 -13.43 -4.11
#